data_AF-A0A0F9KV36-F1
#
_entry.id   AF-A0A0F9KV36-F1
#
_cell.length_a   1.000
_cell.length_b   1.000
_cell.length_c   1.000
_cell.angle_alpha   90.00
_cell.angle_beta   90.00
_cell.angle_gamma   90.00
#
_symmetry.space_group_name_H-M   'P 1'
#
loop_
_entity.id
_entity.type
_entity.pdbx_description
1 polymer ?
#
loop_
_entity_poly.entity_id
_entity_poly.type
_entity_poly.pdbx_seq_one_letter_code
_entity_poly.pdbx_strand_id
1 'polypeptide(L)'
;VKGGWIDLDRLMDRLGAMGLTSLLVEGGSRVIGSALSSGIGDKILFFYAPKILGGDDGFPICKGPGPASMSGCIPVKNISVHRFENDVMIEGYIGAE
;
A
#
# COMPACT_ATOMS: atom_id res chain seq x y z
N VAL A 1 9.23 -2.33 -18.39
CA VAL A 1 9.33 -3.62 -17.69
C VAL A 1 10.69 -3.67 -17.01
N LYS A 2 10.74 -4.08 -15.75
CA LYS A 2 11.94 -4.19 -14.92
C LYS A 2 11.96 -5.59 -14.30
N GLY A 3 12.97 -6.40 -14.61
CA GLY A 3 13.08 -7.77 -14.08
C GLY A 3 11.89 -8.70 -14.40
N GLY A 4 11.25 -8.54 -15.56
CA GLY A 4 10.05 -9.31 -15.94
C GLY A 4 8.73 -8.77 -15.40
N TRP A 5 8.76 -7.69 -14.60
CA TRP A 5 7.58 -7.04 -14.02
C TRP A 5 7.32 -5.67 -14.63
N ILE A 6 6.13 -5.12 -14.41
CA ILE A 6 5.83 -3.74 -14.79
C ILE A 6 6.79 -2.80 -14.06
N ASP A 7 7.35 -1.85 -14.80
CA ASP A 7 8.18 -0.79 -14.25
C ASP A 7 7.26 0.34 -13.80
N LEU A 8 7.04 0.45 -12.49
CA LEU A 8 6.04 1.36 -11.93
C LEU A 8 6.43 2.83 -12.12
N ASP A 9 7.72 3.16 -12.08
CA ASP A 9 8.20 4.53 -12.31
C ASP A 9 7.83 4.99 -13.73
N ARG A 10 8.15 4.15 -14.73
CA ARG A 10 7.77 4.42 -16.14
C ARG A 10 6.26 4.42 -16.36
N LEU A 11 5.53 3.60 -15.60
CA LEU A 11 4.07 3.61 -15.67
C LEU A 11 3.52 4.95 -15.18
N MET A 12 4.05 5.51 -14.08
CA MET A 12 3.63 6.82 -13.57
C MET A 12 3.89 7.93 -14.59
N ASP A 13 5.07 7.95 -15.23
CA ASP A 13 5.38 8.90 -16.31
C ASP A 13 4.35 8.82 -17.44
N ARG A 14 3.99 7.60 -17.84
CA ARG A 14 3.04 7.37 -18.94
C ARG A 14 1.63 7.81 -18.56
N LEU A 15 1.17 7.48 -17.35
CA LEU A 15 -0.14 7.89 -16.85
C LEU A 15 -0.22 9.42 -16.71
N GLY A 16 0.84 10.05 -16.21
CA GLY A 16 0.94 11.52 -16.13
C GLY A 16 0.86 12.18 -17.50
N ALA A 17 1.54 11.64 -18.53
CA ALA A 17 1.45 12.12 -19.90
C ALA A 17 0.04 11.96 -20.53
N MET A 18 -0.80 11.09 -19.96
CA MET A 18 -2.22 10.92 -20.34
C MET A 18 -3.15 11.85 -19.54
N GLY A 19 -2.62 12.70 -18.67
CA GLY A 19 -3.40 13.58 -17.79
C GLY A 19 -4.01 12.87 -16.57
N LEU A 20 -3.57 11.65 -16.27
CA LEU A 20 -4.04 10.90 -15.09
C LEU A 20 -3.17 11.30 -13.89
N THR A 21 -3.76 12.06 -12.96
CA THR A 21 -3.06 12.65 -11.81
C THR A 21 -3.31 11.92 -10.49
N SER A 22 -4.22 10.94 -10.48
CA SER A 22 -4.55 10.15 -9.29
C SER A 22 -4.80 8.69 -9.67
N LEU A 23 -4.31 7.76 -8.85
CA LEU A 23 -4.50 6.33 -9.03
C LEU A 23 -4.97 5.70 -7.73
N LEU A 24 -6.01 4.87 -7.82
CA LEU A 24 -6.38 3.94 -6.75
C LEU A 24 -5.69 2.61 -7.03
N VAL A 25 -4.73 2.23 -6.18
CA VAL A 25 -3.99 0.97 -6.32
C VAL A 25 -4.61 -0.07 -5.41
N GLU A 26 -5.29 -1.04 -6.01
CA GLU A 26 -5.83 -2.22 -5.33
C GLU A 26 -5.18 -3.51 -5.87
N GLY A 27 -5.33 -4.59 -5.13
CA GLY A 27 -4.89 -5.91 -5.54
C GLY A 27 -4.31 -6.72 -4.39
N GLY A 28 -3.67 -7.83 -4.73
CA GLY A 28 -3.04 -8.71 -3.75
C GLY A 28 -1.72 -8.17 -3.20
N SER A 29 -1.17 -8.91 -2.26
CA SER A 29 0.02 -8.56 -1.47
C SER A 29 1.25 -8.14 -2.26
N ARG A 30 1.44 -8.72 -3.45
CA ARG A 30 2.55 -8.37 -4.35
C ARG A 30 2.35 -7.00 -5.01
N VAL A 31 1.13 -6.65 -5.41
CA VAL A 31 0.85 -5.37 -6.06
C VAL A 31 1.05 -4.24 -5.06
N ILE A 32 0.44 -4.35 -3.88
CA ILE A 32 0.56 -3.37 -2.80
C ILE A 32 2.02 -3.26 -2.34
N GLY A 33 2.70 -4.39 -2.11
CA GLY A 33 4.12 -4.40 -1.76
C GLY A 33 5.01 -3.73 -2.81
N SER A 34 4.73 -3.92 -4.10
CA SER A 34 5.48 -3.27 -5.20
C SER A 34 5.22 -1.77 -5.25
N ALA A 35 3.98 -1.32 -5.05
CA ALA A 35 3.63 0.10 -5.02
C ALA A 35 4.32 0.84 -3.86
N LEU A 36 4.31 0.24 -2.67
CA LEU A 36 4.96 0.84 -1.49
C LEU A 36 6.49 0.85 -1.62
N SER A 37 7.09 -0.26 -2.06
CA SER A 37 8.56 -0.36 -2.19
C SER A 37 9.14 0.45 -3.36
N SER A 38 8.34 0.77 -4.38
CA SER A 38 8.73 1.72 -5.44
C SER A 38 8.51 3.18 -5.06
N GLY A 39 7.86 3.45 -3.92
CA GLY A 39 7.64 4.82 -3.44
C GLY A 39 6.57 5.59 -4.21
N ILE A 40 5.72 4.93 -5.00
CA ILE A 40 4.63 5.58 -5.75
C ILE A 40 3.35 5.79 -4.92
N GLY A 41 3.32 5.29 -3.68
CA GLY A 41 2.17 5.41 -2.79
C GLY A 41 2.25 6.66 -1.93
N ASP A 42 1.23 7.52 -2.02
CA ASP A 42 1.14 8.74 -1.21
C ASP A 42 0.23 8.58 0.02
N LYS A 43 -0.82 7.75 -0.11
CA LYS A 43 -1.90 7.62 0.86
C LYS A 43 -2.31 6.16 1.03
N ILE A 44 -2.58 5.76 2.27
CA ILE A 44 -3.06 4.41 2.60
C ILE A 44 -4.52 4.46 3.08
N LEU A 45 -5.26 3.40 2.73
CA LEU A 45 -6.60 3.12 3.24
C LEU A 45 -6.62 1.62 3.60
N PHE A 46 -6.45 1.29 4.88
CA PHE A 46 -6.46 -0.08 5.37
C PHE A 46 -7.81 -0.44 5.98
N PHE A 47 -8.49 -1.42 5.38
CA PHE A 47 -9.79 -1.90 5.86
C PHE A 47 -9.63 -3.19 6.66
N TYR A 48 -10.27 -3.22 7.83
CA TYR A 48 -10.25 -4.33 8.77
C TYR A 48 -11.68 -4.74 9.12
N ALA A 49 -12.03 -5.99 8.80
CA ALA A 49 -13.25 -6.61 9.28
C ALA A 49 -13.01 -7.28 10.64
N PRO A 50 -14.02 -7.39 11.52
CA PRO A 50 -13.90 -8.08 12.80
C PRO A 50 -13.99 -9.60 12.63
N LYS A 51 -13.09 -10.16 11.81
CA LYS A 51 -13.03 -11.58 11.44
C LYS A 51 -11.61 -12.10 11.66
N ILE A 52 -11.50 -13.22 12.36
CA ILE A 52 -10.22 -13.89 12.65
C ILE A 52 -10.18 -15.17 11.82
N LEU A 53 -9.17 -15.29 10.95
CA LEU A 53 -9.01 -16.47 10.08
C LEU A 53 -8.37 -17.66 10.80
N GLY A 54 -7.54 -17.41 11.82
CA GLY A 54 -7.02 -18.47 12.71
C GLY A 54 -5.96 -19.41 12.13
N GLY A 55 -5.53 -19.22 10.88
CA GLY A 55 -4.48 -20.01 10.23
C GLY A 55 -3.17 -19.23 9.98
N ASP A 56 -2.12 -19.95 9.61
CA ASP A 56 -0.79 -19.43 9.22
C ASP A 56 -0.55 -19.41 7.69
N ASP A 57 -1.56 -19.81 6.91
CA ASP A 57 -1.57 -19.88 5.46
C ASP A 57 -2.18 -18.63 4.78
N GLY A 58 -2.51 -17.61 5.57
CA GLY A 58 -3.06 -16.35 5.10
C GLY A 58 -2.08 -15.52 4.27
N PHE A 59 -2.62 -14.65 3.41
CA PHE A 59 -1.81 -13.69 2.66
C PHE A 59 -1.61 -12.39 3.47
N PRO A 60 -0.37 -11.91 3.66
CA PRO A 60 -0.12 -10.63 4.31
C PRO A 60 -0.56 -9.46 3.40
N ILE A 61 -0.74 -8.26 3.97
CA ILE A 61 -1.10 -7.05 3.20
C ILE A 61 -0.03 -6.72 2.14
N CYS A 62 1.25 -6.88 2.47
CA CYS A 62 2.38 -6.62 1.59
C CYS A 62 3.29 -7.84 1.53
N LYS A 63 3.74 -8.20 0.33
CA LYS A 63 4.73 -9.27 0.11
C LYS A 63 6.01 -8.71 -0.49
N GLY A 64 7.14 -9.03 0.12
CA GLY A 64 8.47 -8.57 -0.28
C GLY A 64 9.41 -8.49 0.92
N PRO A 65 10.66 -8.07 0.72
CA PRO A 65 11.58 -7.78 1.83
C PRO A 65 11.00 -6.67 2.73
N GLY A 66 10.99 -6.91 4.03
CA GLY A 66 10.68 -5.90 5.05
C GLY A 66 11.95 -5.27 5.63
N PRO A 67 11.82 -4.18 6.40
CA PRO A 67 12.96 -3.58 7.11
C PRO A 67 13.44 -4.50 8.24
N ALA A 68 14.74 -4.41 8.56
CA ALA A 68 15.34 -5.17 9.66
C ALA A 68 15.03 -4.57 11.05
N SER A 69 14.62 -3.30 11.10
CA SER A 69 14.31 -2.56 12.34
C SER A 69 13.13 -1.61 12.13
N MET A 70 12.48 -1.21 13.22
CA MET A 70 11.35 -0.26 13.17
C MET A 70 11.72 1.09 12.56
N SER A 71 12.97 1.54 12.71
CA SER A 71 13.47 2.77 12.08
C SER A 71 13.51 2.70 10.55
N GLY A 72 13.48 1.50 9.96
CA GLY A 72 13.42 1.30 8.50
C GLY A 72 11.98 1.13 7.97
N CYS A 73 10.96 1.18 8.82
CA CYS A 73 9.57 1.08 8.39
C CYS A 73 9.13 2.34 7.62
N ILE A 74 8.11 2.17 6.77
CA ILE A 74 7.45 3.28 6.08
C ILE A 74 6.53 3.98 7.09
N PRO A 75 6.82 5.24 7.48
CA PRO A 75 5.95 5.97 8.41
C PRO A 75 4.64 6.39 7.74
N VAL A 76 3.57 6.40 8.53
CA VAL A 76 2.25 6.93 8.15
C VAL A 76 1.89 8.04 9.11
N LYS A 77 1.47 9.18 8.58
CA LYS A 77 1.09 10.38 9.34
C LYS A 77 -0.32 10.85 8.99
N ASN A 78 -0.80 11.83 9.76
CA ASN A 78 -2.15 12.39 9.63
C ASN A 78 -3.23 11.32 9.66
N ILE A 79 -3.12 10.40 10.62
CA ILE A 79 -3.97 9.21 10.69
C ILE A 79 -5.40 9.61 11.07
N SER A 80 -6.37 9.08 10.31
CA SER A 80 -7.79 9.13 10.63
C SER A 80 -8.34 7.70 10.69
N VAL A 81 -9.26 7.45 11.62
CA VAL A 81 -9.92 6.15 11.79
C VAL A 81 -11.41 6.33 11.54
N HIS A 82 -11.94 5.53 10.62
CA HIS A 82 -13.34 5.58 10.19
C HIS A 82 -14.00 4.24 10.48
N ARG A 83 -15.27 4.27 10.90
CA ARG A 83 -16.08 3.08 11.17
C ARG A 83 -17.13 2.92 10.09
N PHE A 84 -17.16 1.75 9.46
CA PHE A 84 -18.16 1.38 8.46
C PHE A 84 -18.92 0.16 8.98
N GLU A 85 -20.07 0.40 9.61
CA GLU A 85 -20.80 -0.64 10.36
C GLU A 85 -19.88 -1.36 11.37
N ASN A 86 -19.52 -2.61 11.08
CA ASN A 86 -18.67 -3.44 11.90
C ASN A 86 -17.18 -3.35 11.52
N ASP A 87 -16.87 -2.82 10.34
CA ASP A 87 -15.51 -2.72 9.79
C ASP A 87 -14.85 -1.40 10.18
N VAL A 88 -13.52 -1.38 10.23
CA VAL A 88 -12.70 -0.20 10.54
C VAL A 88 -11.79 0.10 9.38
N MET A 89 -11.71 1.37 8.98
CA MET A 89 -10.72 1.85 8.03
C MET A 89 -9.71 2.77 8.74
N ILE A 90 -8.43 2.51 8.52
CA ILE A 90 -7.33 3.42 8.89
C ILE A 90 -6.87 4.13 7.63
N GLU A 91 -6.91 5.46 7.64
CA GLU A 91 -6.47 6.34 6.56
C GLU A 91 -5.25 7.15 7.02
N GLY A 92 -4.29 7.40 6.12
CA GLY A 92 -3.16 8.28 6.41
C GLY A 92 -2.27 8.52 5.19
N TYR A 93 -1.31 9.43 5.32
CA TYR A 93 -0.34 9.76 4.27
C TYR A 93 1.03 9.16 4.58
N ILE A 94 1.74 8.72 3.54
CA ILE A 94 3.10 8.20 3.65
C ILE A 94 4.08 9.37 3.78
N GLY A 95 5.01 9.27 4.74
CA GLY A 95 6.08 10.25 4.91
C GLY A 95 6.49 10.43 6.37
N ALA A 96 7.72 10.86 6.58
CA ALA A 96 8.19 11.28 7.90
C ALA A 96 7.37 12.47 8.40
N GLU A 97 7.27 12.65 9.72
CA GLU A 97 6.62 13.83 10.33
C GLU A 97 7.14 15.13 9.71
#